data_AF-A0A7K1V5Y4-F1
#
_entry.id   AF-A0A7K1V5Y4-F1
#
_cell.length_a   1.000
_cell.length_b   1.000
_cell.length_c   1.000
_cell.angle_alpha   90.00
_cell.angle_beta   90.00
_cell.angle_gamma   90.00
#
_symmetry.space_group_name_H-M   'P 1'
#
loop_
_entity.id
_entity.type
_entity.pdbx_description
1 polymer ?
#
loop_
_entity_poly.entity_id
_entity_poly.type
_entity_poly.pdbx_seq_one_letter_code
_entity_poly.pdbx_strand_id
1 'polypeptide(L)'
;MEPSDSDIEQRLRSTPPEAWQRLWSAYDALLAEQPSPWEIRTHTPNGALCMPYAVYSDTVNDVRRALTEVKVNVDFDWRNWDGIQRYEQGEDLAEAPVAEACRLLTMLTRAERFCDGTIGHALRTGTLQAALLRLRTWHDRTPRPPLPMPPWLTEDRQANAASPARPPTSLPLPPPPPSRFPPVPPR
;
A
#
# COMPACT_ATOMS: atom_id res chain seq x y z
N MET A 1 -11.37 -21.01 -0.98
CA MET A 1 -12.33 -19.96 -0.62
C MET A 1 -11.78 -18.67 -1.19
N GLU A 2 -12.55 -17.95 -1.99
CA GLU A 2 -12.08 -16.70 -2.58
C GLU A 2 -11.88 -15.66 -1.46
N PRO A 3 -10.80 -14.86 -1.51
CA PRO A 3 -10.56 -13.84 -0.51
C PRO A 3 -11.60 -12.73 -0.64
N SER A 4 -12.14 -12.30 0.49
CA SER A 4 -13.01 -11.13 0.56
C SER A 4 -12.22 -9.85 0.26
N ASP A 5 -12.93 -8.77 -0.03
CA ASP A 5 -12.31 -7.45 -0.24
C ASP A 5 -11.50 -7.02 0.99
N SER A 6 -12.00 -7.31 2.20
CA SER A 6 -11.29 -7.02 3.45
C SER A 6 -9.99 -7.83 3.60
N ASP A 7 -9.97 -9.10 3.16
CA ASP A 7 -8.76 -9.93 3.17
C ASP A 7 -7.70 -9.39 2.21
N ILE A 8 -8.13 -8.89 1.04
CA ILE A 8 -7.25 -8.26 0.05
C ILE A 8 -6.67 -6.97 0.65
N GLU A 9 -7.49 -6.10 1.21
CA GLU A 9 -7.02 -4.86 1.83
C GLU A 9 -6.06 -5.11 3.00
N GLN A 10 -6.35 -6.06 3.88
CA GLN A 10 -5.48 -6.39 5.00
C GLN A 10 -4.09 -6.85 4.51
N ARG A 11 -4.07 -7.66 3.44
CA ARG A 11 -2.83 -8.09 2.80
C ARG A 11 -2.03 -6.92 2.25
N LEU A 12 -2.69 -6.00 1.54
CA LEU A 12 -2.05 -4.79 1.02
C LEU A 12 -1.47 -3.92 2.15
N ARG A 13 -2.18 -3.79 3.28
CA ARG A 13 -1.69 -3.04 4.47
C ARG A 13 -0.47 -3.70 5.12
N SER A 14 -0.32 -5.02 4.99
CA SER A 14 0.82 -5.77 5.51
C SER A 14 2.08 -5.68 4.64
N THR A 15 1.99 -5.08 3.45
CA THR A 15 3.10 -4.96 2.52
C THR A 15 4.14 -3.95 3.05
N PRO A 16 5.46 -4.28 3.01
CA PRO A 16 6.51 -3.37 3.44
C PRO A 16 6.50 -2.03 2.67
N PRO A 17 6.78 -0.89 3.33
CA PRO A 17 6.81 0.43 2.69
C PRO A 17 7.77 0.50 1.50
N GLU A 18 8.88 -0.24 1.54
CA GLU A 18 9.90 -0.25 0.48
C GLU A 18 9.35 -0.87 -0.82
N ALA A 19 8.44 -1.84 -0.71
CA ALA A 19 7.79 -2.44 -1.88
C ALA A 19 6.84 -1.44 -2.56
N TRP A 20 6.08 -0.68 -1.76
CA TRP A 20 5.24 0.42 -2.26
C TRP A 20 6.07 1.51 -2.93
N GLN A 21 7.18 1.92 -2.31
CA GLN A 21 8.08 2.91 -2.88
C GLN A 21 8.64 2.47 -4.25
N ARG A 22 9.03 1.20 -4.38
CA ARG A 22 9.48 0.65 -5.67
C ARG A 22 8.37 0.66 -6.72
N LEU A 23 7.15 0.27 -6.34
CA LEU A 23 6.00 0.31 -7.26
C LEU A 23 5.72 1.74 -7.74
N TRP A 24 5.72 2.73 -6.85
CA TRP A 24 5.44 4.11 -7.22
C TRP A 24 6.54 4.74 -8.05
N SER A 25 7.81 4.44 -7.74
CA SER A 25 8.93 4.88 -8.58
C SER A 25 8.87 4.28 -9.99
N ALA A 26 8.53 2.99 -10.11
CA ALA A 26 8.35 2.35 -11.41
C ALA A 26 7.13 2.90 -12.16
N TYR A 27 6.03 3.16 -11.46
CA TYR A 27 4.83 3.74 -12.05
C TYR A 27 5.07 5.18 -12.55
N ASP A 28 5.76 6.01 -11.77
CA ASP A 28 6.12 7.37 -12.17
C ASP A 28 7.07 7.37 -13.39
N ALA A 29 8.03 6.43 -13.44
CA ALA A 29 8.89 6.23 -14.60
C ALA A 29 8.10 5.78 -15.84
N LEU A 30 7.15 4.85 -15.68
CA LEU A 30 6.26 4.40 -16.75
C LEU A 30 5.43 5.56 -17.32
N LEU A 31 4.91 6.44 -16.47
CA LEU A 31 4.15 7.63 -16.91
C LEU A 31 5.03 8.63 -17.67
N ALA A 32 6.31 8.75 -17.29
CA ALA A 32 7.26 9.62 -17.97
C ALA A 32 7.70 9.07 -19.35
N GLU A 33 7.67 7.75 -19.55
CA GLU A 33 8.06 7.08 -20.80
C GLU A 33 6.94 7.07 -21.86
N GLN A 34 5.84 7.81 -21.68
CA GLN A 34 4.67 7.69 -22.55
C GLN A 34 4.89 8.27 -23.97
N PRO A 35 4.46 7.57 -25.04
CA PRO A 35 3.79 6.26 -25.02
C PRO A 35 4.77 5.12 -24.68
N SER A 36 4.40 4.30 -23.70
CA SER A 36 5.23 3.21 -23.19
C SER A 36 5.60 2.25 -24.32
N PRO A 37 6.90 2.05 -24.60
CA PRO A 37 7.31 1.25 -25.73
C PRO A 37 7.07 -0.22 -25.44
N TRP A 38 6.21 -0.82 -26.24
CA TRP A 38 6.09 -2.26 -26.35
C TRP A 38 5.79 -2.62 -27.80
N GLU A 39 6.22 -3.81 -28.20
CA GLU A 39 6.04 -4.30 -29.56
C GLU A 39 5.81 -5.81 -29.56
N ILE A 40 5.17 -6.29 -30.62
CA ILE A 40 5.12 -7.72 -30.91
C ILE A 40 6.25 -8.03 -31.89
N ARG A 41 7.20 -8.86 -31.47
CA ARG A 41 8.27 -9.34 -32.33
C ARG A 41 7.90 -10.65 -32.98
N THR A 42 8.15 -10.75 -34.27
CA THR A 42 7.94 -11.95 -35.09
C THR A 42 9.24 -12.51 -35.65
N HIS A 43 10.37 -11.88 -35.32
CA HIS A 43 11.70 -12.27 -35.74
C HIS A 43 12.65 -12.25 -34.56
N THR A 44 13.59 -13.20 -34.55
CA THR A 44 14.70 -13.23 -33.59
C THR A 44 15.79 -12.20 -33.98
N PRO A 45 16.78 -11.92 -33.10
CA PRO A 45 17.85 -10.97 -33.41
C PRO A 45 18.68 -11.29 -34.65
N ASN A 46 18.69 -12.54 -35.12
CA ASN A 46 19.40 -12.95 -36.34
C ASN A 46 18.53 -12.87 -37.60
N GLY A 47 17.29 -12.37 -37.51
CA GLY A 47 16.36 -12.21 -38.62
C GLY A 47 15.54 -13.47 -38.96
N ALA A 48 15.69 -14.58 -38.24
CA ALA A 48 14.84 -15.74 -38.42
C ALA A 48 13.42 -15.49 -37.87
N LEU A 49 12.40 -15.89 -38.63
CA LEU A 49 10.99 -15.89 -38.19
C LEU A 49 10.82 -16.74 -36.92
N CYS A 50 10.02 -16.26 -35.98
CA CYS A 50 9.64 -16.97 -34.77
C CYS A 50 8.17 -16.76 -34.42
N MET A 51 7.69 -17.49 -33.41
CA MET A 51 6.36 -17.24 -32.85
C MET A 51 6.28 -15.78 -32.35
N PRO A 52 5.19 -15.05 -32.62
CA PRO A 52 5.01 -13.70 -32.11
C PRO A 52 5.14 -13.66 -30.59
N TYR A 53 5.88 -12.70 -30.05
CA TYR A 53 6.03 -12.51 -28.61
C TYR A 53 6.08 -11.03 -28.25
N ALA A 54 5.53 -10.67 -27.09
CA ALA A 54 5.55 -9.29 -26.61
C ALA A 54 6.92 -8.93 -26.01
N VAL A 55 7.45 -7.78 -26.42
CA VAL A 55 8.63 -7.16 -25.81
C VAL A 55 8.20 -5.85 -25.17
N TYR A 56 8.54 -5.71 -23.89
CA TYR A 56 8.20 -4.57 -23.06
C TYR A 56 9.46 -3.80 -22.69
N SER A 57 9.33 -2.48 -22.54
CA SER A 57 10.39 -1.63 -21.98
C SER A 57 10.79 -2.04 -20.57
N ASP A 58 11.95 -1.56 -20.13
CA ASP A 58 12.45 -1.83 -18.77
C ASP A 58 11.49 -1.26 -17.71
N THR A 59 10.88 -0.09 -17.94
CA THR A 59 9.93 0.50 -16.98
C THR A 59 8.68 -0.36 -16.80
N VAL A 60 8.16 -0.95 -17.87
CA VAL A 60 7.02 -1.87 -17.81
C VAL A 60 7.39 -3.13 -17.04
N ASN A 61 8.59 -3.68 -17.28
CA ASN A 61 9.07 -4.85 -16.55
C ASN A 61 9.31 -4.55 -15.06
N ASP A 62 9.74 -3.34 -14.71
CA ASP A 62 9.90 -2.90 -13.33
C ASP A 62 8.55 -2.76 -12.62
N VAL A 63 7.52 -2.22 -13.28
CA VAL A 63 6.15 -2.18 -12.75
C VAL A 63 5.64 -3.60 -12.49
N ARG A 64 5.80 -4.52 -13.45
CA ARG A 64 5.37 -5.93 -13.31
C ARG A 64 6.04 -6.62 -12.14
N ARG A 65 7.34 -6.36 -11.93
CA ARG A 65 8.11 -6.90 -10.80
C ARG A 65 7.61 -6.32 -9.48
N ALA A 66 7.44 -5.01 -9.41
CA ALA A 66 6.99 -4.33 -8.20
C ALA A 66 5.56 -4.75 -7.79
N LEU A 67 4.65 -4.99 -8.75
CA LEU A 67 3.32 -5.53 -8.48
C LEU A 67 3.37 -6.89 -7.77
N THR A 68 4.35 -7.73 -8.11
CA THR A 68 4.56 -9.03 -7.46
C THR A 68 5.02 -8.85 -6.01
N GLU A 69 5.87 -7.86 -5.73
CA GLU A 69 6.36 -7.55 -4.38
C GLU A 69 5.27 -6.99 -3.46
N VAL A 70 4.34 -6.22 -4.03
CA VAL A 70 3.22 -5.61 -3.29
C VAL A 70 2.10 -6.62 -2.98
N LYS A 71 2.23 -7.87 -3.43
CA LYS A 71 1.27 -8.97 -3.22
C LYS A 71 -0.13 -8.65 -3.75
N VAL A 72 -0.20 -7.90 -4.85
CA VAL A 72 -1.46 -7.54 -5.53
C VAL A 72 -2.19 -8.77 -6.08
N ASN A 73 -1.47 -9.88 -6.32
CA ASN A 73 -2.05 -11.12 -6.84
C ASN A 73 -3.11 -11.71 -5.89
N VAL A 74 -4.35 -11.75 -6.38
CA VAL A 74 -5.52 -12.31 -5.69
C VAL A 74 -5.81 -13.70 -6.25
N ASP A 75 -6.22 -14.64 -5.40
CA ASP A 75 -6.66 -15.95 -5.89
C ASP A 75 -8.18 -16.02 -5.96
N PHE A 76 -8.73 -15.90 -7.16
CA PHE A 76 -10.16 -15.89 -7.46
C PHE A 76 -10.43 -16.50 -8.85
N ASP A 77 -11.68 -16.78 -9.19
CA ASP A 77 -12.10 -17.29 -10.49
C ASP A 77 -12.04 -16.21 -11.59
N TRP A 78 -10.81 -15.84 -11.94
CA TRP A 78 -10.51 -14.82 -12.95
C TRP A 78 -11.00 -15.18 -14.35
N ARG A 79 -11.32 -16.45 -14.63
CA ARG A 79 -11.80 -16.88 -15.95
C ARG A 79 -13.27 -16.55 -16.17
N ASN A 80 -14.07 -16.60 -15.11
CA ASN A 80 -15.50 -16.30 -15.14
C ASN A 80 -15.83 -14.91 -14.57
N TRP A 81 -14.82 -14.14 -14.18
CA TRP A 81 -14.99 -12.78 -13.67
C TRP A 81 -15.18 -11.78 -14.82
N ASP A 82 -16.23 -10.97 -14.73
CA ASP A 82 -16.67 -9.99 -15.73
C ASP A 82 -15.99 -8.61 -15.60
N GLY A 83 -15.07 -8.47 -14.64
CA GLY A 83 -14.38 -7.20 -14.39
C GLY A 83 -13.54 -6.70 -15.56
N ILE A 84 -13.10 -7.57 -16.47
CA ILE A 84 -12.33 -7.13 -17.65
C ILE A 84 -13.18 -6.30 -18.61
N GLN A 85 -14.46 -6.66 -18.80
CA GLN A 85 -15.39 -5.87 -19.62
C GLN A 85 -15.89 -4.66 -18.83
N ARG A 86 -16.13 -4.81 -17.53
CA ARG A 86 -16.62 -3.72 -16.67
C ARG A 86 -15.64 -2.55 -16.56
N TYR A 87 -14.34 -2.85 -16.47
CA TYR A 87 -13.29 -1.85 -16.26
C TYR A 87 -12.42 -1.64 -17.50
N GLU A 88 -12.96 -1.95 -18.69
CA GLU A 88 -12.27 -1.68 -19.94
C GLU A 88 -11.94 -0.18 -20.03
N GLN A 89 -10.74 0.17 -20.52
CA GLN A 89 -10.24 1.55 -20.57
C GLN A 89 -10.11 2.23 -19.18
N GLY A 90 -10.30 1.49 -18.09
CA GLY A 90 -10.27 2.01 -16.73
C GLY A 90 -11.53 2.74 -16.29
N GLU A 91 -12.63 2.64 -17.05
CA GLU A 91 -13.94 3.21 -16.67
C GLU A 91 -14.38 2.69 -15.30
N ASP A 92 -15.04 3.53 -14.49
CA ASP A 92 -15.56 3.24 -13.15
C ASP A 92 -14.56 2.74 -12.09
N LEU A 93 -13.31 2.49 -12.46
CA LEU A 93 -12.31 1.92 -11.57
C LEU A 93 -11.88 2.90 -10.48
N ALA A 94 -11.98 4.21 -10.72
CA ALA A 94 -11.65 5.27 -9.76
C ALA A 94 -12.47 5.18 -8.47
N GLU A 95 -13.75 4.82 -8.57
CA GLU A 95 -14.69 4.71 -7.44
C GLU A 95 -14.88 3.25 -6.98
N ALA A 96 -14.45 2.27 -7.76
CA ALA A 96 -14.52 0.86 -7.40
C ALA A 96 -13.72 0.54 -6.12
N PRO A 97 -14.02 -0.54 -5.38
CA PRO A 97 -13.18 -1.03 -4.29
C PRO A 97 -11.74 -1.29 -4.76
N VAL A 98 -10.74 -1.09 -3.90
CA VAL A 98 -9.33 -1.37 -4.28
C VAL A 98 -9.12 -2.85 -4.64
N ALA A 99 -9.93 -3.73 -4.07
CA ALA A 99 -9.95 -5.15 -4.39
C ALA A 99 -10.23 -5.42 -5.87
N GLU A 100 -11.08 -4.61 -6.53
CA GLU A 100 -11.34 -4.72 -7.97
C GLU A 100 -10.09 -4.35 -8.79
N ALA A 101 -9.36 -3.31 -8.40
CA ALA A 101 -8.08 -2.98 -9.03
C ALA A 101 -7.06 -4.13 -8.86
N CYS A 102 -7.02 -4.79 -7.70
CA CYS A 102 -6.16 -5.95 -7.49
C CYS A 102 -6.57 -7.16 -8.34
N ARG A 103 -7.87 -7.44 -8.45
CA ARG A 103 -8.40 -8.50 -9.33
C ARG A 103 -8.06 -8.22 -10.79
N LEU A 104 -8.21 -6.96 -11.24
CA LEU A 104 -7.85 -6.54 -12.59
C LEU A 104 -6.35 -6.71 -12.88
N LEU A 105 -5.49 -6.22 -11.98
CA LEU A 105 -4.03 -6.37 -12.10
C LEU A 105 -3.58 -7.83 -12.09
N THR A 106 -4.24 -8.66 -11.27
CA THR A 106 -4.01 -10.11 -11.25
C THR A 106 -4.39 -10.74 -12.57
N MET A 107 -5.58 -10.40 -13.10
CA MET A 107 -6.07 -10.91 -14.37
C MET A 107 -5.11 -10.54 -15.50
N LEU A 108 -4.72 -9.27 -15.61
CA LEU A 108 -3.76 -8.81 -16.63
C LEU A 108 -2.43 -9.60 -16.55
N THR A 109 -1.91 -9.79 -15.34
CA THR A 109 -0.66 -10.52 -15.10
C THR A 109 -0.80 -12.01 -15.46
N ARG A 110 -1.93 -12.64 -15.15
CA ARG A 110 -2.20 -14.05 -15.46
C ARG A 110 -2.45 -14.25 -16.96
N ALA A 111 -3.25 -13.38 -17.58
CA ALA A 111 -3.60 -13.43 -19.00
C ALA A 111 -2.37 -13.24 -19.90
N GLU A 112 -1.41 -12.41 -19.49
CA GLU A 112 -0.13 -12.26 -20.21
C GLU A 112 0.64 -13.58 -20.38
N ARG A 113 0.47 -14.54 -19.45
CA ARG A 113 1.15 -15.85 -19.54
C ARG A 113 0.53 -16.78 -20.58
N PHE A 114 -0.66 -16.46 -21.07
CA PHE A 114 -1.42 -17.26 -22.03
C PHE A 114 -1.59 -16.55 -23.37
N CYS A 115 -1.65 -15.22 -23.36
CA CYS A 115 -1.84 -14.37 -24.53
C CYS A 115 -0.81 -13.23 -24.49
N ASP A 116 0.19 -13.31 -25.37
CA ASP A 116 1.18 -12.25 -25.55
C ASP A 116 0.52 -10.91 -25.87
N GLY A 117 0.96 -9.84 -25.20
CA GLY A 117 0.52 -8.48 -25.49
C GLY A 117 -0.73 -8.03 -24.74
N THR A 118 -1.20 -8.80 -23.74
CA THR A 118 -2.34 -8.41 -22.88
C THR A 118 -2.00 -7.13 -22.09
N ILE A 119 -0.84 -7.09 -21.45
CA ILE A 119 -0.32 -5.92 -20.73
C ILE A 119 -0.10 -4.77 -21.72
N GLY A 120 0.44 -5.06 -22.90
CA GLY A 120 0.60 -4.07 -23.96
C GLY A 120 -0.73 -3.43 -24.36
N HIS A 121 -1.77 -4.23 -24.56
CA HIS A 121 -3.11 -3.73 -24.86
C HIS A 121 -3.66 -2.87 -23.70
N ALA A 122 -3.48 -3.31 -22.45
CA ALA A 122 -3.90 -2.56 -21.27
C ALA A 122 -3.14 -1.23 -21.11
N LEU A 123 -1.87 -1.17 -21.51
CA LEU A 123 -1.07 0.06 -21.56
C LEU A 123 -1.61 1.04 -22.60
N ARG A 124 -1.98 0.55 -23.80
CA ARG A 124 -2.53 1.40 -24.87
C ARG A 124 -3.91 1.95 -24.52
N THR A 125 -4.74 1.16 -23.86
CA THR A 125 -6.12 1.54 -23.52
C THR A 125 -6.21 2.35 -22.23
N GLY A 126 -5.13 2.49 -21.46
CA GLY A 126 -5.14 3.18 -20.17
C GLY A 126 -5.59 2.32 -19.00
N THR A 127 -6.04 1.09 -19.25
CA THR A 127 -6.58 0.16 -18.24
C THR A 127 -5.55 -0.14 -17.13
N LEU A 128 -4.29 -0.37 -17.49
CA LEU A 128 -3.24 -0.64 -16.50
C LEU A 128 -2.95 0.59 -15.63
N GLN A 129 -2.90 1.77 -16.26
CA GLN A 129 -2.65 3.04 -15.58
C GLN A 129 -3.78 3.38 -14.62
N ALA A 130 -5.04 3.20 -15.03
CA ALA A 130 -6.19 3.40 -14.17
C ALA A 130 -6.17 2.49 -12.93
N ALA A 131 -5.79 1.22 -13.11
CA ALA A 131 -5.69 0.27 -11.99
C ALA A 131 -4.57 0.65 -11.01
N LEU A 132 -3.41 1.06 -11.51
CA LEU A 132 -2.30 1.54 -10.70
C LEU A 132 -2.65 2.85 -9.96
N LEU A 133 -3.34 3.77 -10.63
CA LEU A 133 -3.81 5.01 -10.03
C LEU A 133 -4.83 4.75 -8.92
N ARG A 134 -5.76 3.81 -9.14
CA ARG A 134 -6.74 3.42 -8.12
C ARG A 134 -6.07 2.84 -6.89
N LEU A 135 -5.05 2.00 -7.09
CA LEU A 135 -4.24 1.42 -6.02
C LEU A 135 -3.45 2.49 -5.25
N ARG A 136 -2.82 3.44 -5.95
CA ARG A 136 -2.10 4.57 -5.34
C ARG A 136 -3.04 5.45 -4.52
N THR A 137 -4.21 5.79 -5.07
CA THR A 137 -5.23 6.59 -4.37
C THR A 137 -5.69 5.93 -3.07
N TRP A 138 -5.88 4.60 -3.07
CA TRP A 138 -6.20 3.86 -1.86
C TRP A 138 -5.04 3.89 -0.84
N HIS A 139 -3.82 3.66 -1.31
CA HIS A 139 -2.62 3.64 -0.48
C HIS A 139 -2.42 4.98 0.24
N ASP A 140 -2.54 6.10 -0.48
CA ASP A 140 -2.32 7.44 0.06
C ASP A 140 -3.40 7.88 1.05
N ARG A 141 -4.63 7.36 0.91
CA ARG A 141 -5.75 7.61 1.84
C ARG A 141 -5.76 6.70 3.05
N THR A 142 -5.01 5.61 3.05
CA THR A 142 -5.01 4.63 4.14
C THR A 142 -3.96 5.02 5.18
N PRO A 143 -4.35 5.41 6.41
CA PRO A 143 -3.38 5.69 7.46
C PRO A 143 -2.56 4.44 7.74
N ARG A 144 -1.24 4.55 7.67
CA ARG A 144 -0.35 3.44 8.00
C ARG A 144 -0.60 3.05 9.47
N PRO A 145 -0.89 1.77 9.79
CA PRO A 145 -0.93 1.36 11.17
C PRO A 145 0.44 1.67 11.82
N PRO A 146 0.47 2.18 13.06
CA PRO A 146 1.73 2.40 13.75
C PRO A 146 2.51 1.07 13.74
N LEU A 147 3.82 1.15 13.48
CA LEU A 147 4.68 -0.03 13.53
C LEU A 147 4.39 -0.77 14.83
N PRO A 148 4.24 -2.12 14.82
CA PRO A 148 4.14 -2.87 16.06
C PRO A 148 5.33 -2.45 16.91
N MET A 149 5.04 -1.93 18.11
CA MET A 149 6.12 -1.50 19.00
C MET A 149 7.03 -2.70 19.21
N PRO A 150 8.35 -2.52 19.14
CA PRO A 150 9.23 -3.65 19.35
C PRO A 150 9.00 -4.19 20.77
N PRO A 151 9.16 -5.51 20.98
CA PRO A 151 8.75 -6.19 22.21
C PRO A 151 9.33 -5.56 23.49
N TRP A 152 10.53 -4.98 23.39
CA TRP A 152 11.22 -4.27 24.47
C TRP A 152 10.60 -2.92 24.87
N LEU A 153 9.68 -2.35 24.07
CA LEU A 153 8.94 -1.11 24.37
C LEU A 153 7.59 -1.40 25.08
N THR A 154 7.12 -2.64 25.04
CA THR A 154 5.87 -3.09 25.68
C THR A 154 6.04 -3.36 27.17
N GLU A 155 7.22 -3.80 27.60
CA GLU A 155 7.51 -4.18 28.99
C GLU A 155 7.51 -2.96 29.94
N ASP A 156 8.04 -1.81 29.49
CA ASP A 156 8.07 -0.57 30.29
C ASP A 156 6.67 -0.02 30.60
N ARG A 157 5.67 -0.33 29.77
CA ARG A 157 4.29 0.12 30.00
C ARG A 157 3.50 -0.77 30.94
N GLN A 158 3.73 -2.09 30.90
CA GLN A 158 3.12 -3.01 31.87
C GLN A 158 3.73 -2.84 33.26
N ALA A 159 5.04 -2.55 33.36
CA ALA A 159 5.69 -2.24 34.63
C ALA A 159 5.15 -0.93 35.27
N ASN A 160 4.81 0.07 34.45
CA ASN A 160 4.32 1.35 34.95
C ASN A 160 2.80 1.36 35.21
N ALA A 161 2.02 0.51 34.54
CA ALA A 161 0.58 0.36 34.77
C ALA A 161 0.22 -0.53 35.98
N ALA A 162 1.16 -1.37 36.43
CA ALA A 162 0.98 -2.26 37.59
C ALA A 162 1.47 -1.66 38.93
N SER A 163 2.00 -0.45 38.94
CA SER A 163 2.26 0.26 40.20
C SER A 163 0.96 0.88 40.70
N PRO A 164 0.37 0.43 41.83
CA PRO A 164 -0.66 1.21 42.49
C PRO A 164 -0.05 2.57 42.84
N ALA A 165 -0.72 3.64 42.44
CA ALA A 165 -0.37 4.99 42.86
C ALA A 165 -0.14 4.96 44.38
N ARG A 166 1.10 5.20 44.82
CA ARG A 166 1.37 5.47 46.23
C ARG A 166 0.48 6.66 46.63
N PRO A 167 -0.28 6.59 47.73
CA PRO A 167 -0.94 7.77 48.24
C PRO A 167 0.13 8.84 48.48
N PRO A 168 -0.16 10.13 48.21
CA PRO A 168 0.79 11.19 48.48
C PRO A 168 1.16 11.13 49.96
N THR A 169 2.44 10.86 50.24
CA THR A 169 3.01 11.03 51.58
C THR A 169 2.73 12.46 52.01
N SER A 170 1.88 12.65 53.02
CA SER A 170 1.69 13.95 53.64
C SER A 170 3.04 14.47 54.08
N LEU A 171 3.55 15.50 53.39
CA LEU A 171 4.68 16.28 53.86
C LEU A 171 4.28 16.91 55.21
N PRO A 172 5.12 16.82 56.25
CA PRO A 172 4.85 17.52 57.50
C PRO A 172 4.78 19.04 57.22
N LEU A 173 3.75 19.68 57.77
CA LEU A 173 3.58 21.13 57.69
C LEU A 173 4.84 21.83 58.24
N PRO A 174 5.37 22.88 57.57
CA PRO A 174 6.40 23.71 58.16
C PRO A 174 5.87 24.39 59.44
N PRO A 175 6.71 24.60 60.47
CA PRO A 175 6.31 25.28 61.68
C PRO A 175 5.86 26.72 61.38
N PRO A 176 4.89 27.27 62.13
CA PRO A 176 4.43 28.63 61.92
C PRO A 176 5.55 29.65 62.20
N PRO A 177 5.60 30.78 61.47
CA PRO A 177 6.58 31.83 61.70
C PRO A 177 6.37 32.49 63.07
N PRO A 178 7.44 32.98 63.72
CA PRO A 178 7.33 33.66 65.01
C PRO A 178 6.53 34.96 64.89
N SER A 179 5.56 35.13 65.79
CA SER A 179 4.72 36.32 65.91
C SER A 179 5.54 37.60 66.05
N ARG A 180 5.57 38.43 65.00
CA ARG A 180 6.06 39.82 65.06
C ARG A 180 4.87 40.77 65.09
N PHE A 181 4.31 40.99 66.27
CA PHE A 181 3.59 42.23 66.56
C PHE A 181 3.89 42.66 68.00
N PRO A 182 4.35 43.91 68.21
CA PRO A 182 4.41 44.49 69.56
C PRO A 182 3.00 44.83 70.07
N PRO A 183 2.79 44.86 71.40
CA PRO A 183 1.51 45.24 71.98
C PRO A 183 1.19 46.72 71.75
N VAL A 184 -0.05 47.00 71.35
CA VAL A 184 -0.61 48.36 71.33
C VAL A 184 -1.09 48.70 72.75
N PRO A 185 -0.69 49.85 73.34
CA PRO A 185 -1.13 50.22 74.68
C PRO A 185 -2.60 50.67 74.71
N PRO A 186 -3.30 50.45 75.85
CA PRO A 186 -4.68 50.90 76.03
C PRO A 186 -4.77 52.42 76.21
N ARG A 187 -5.92 52.99 75.82
CA ARG A 187 -6.30 54.38 76.08
C ARG A 187 -6.73 54.59 77.53
#